data_AF-A0A9Q9BFG0-F1
#
_entry.id   AF-A0A9Q9BFG0-F1
#
_cell.length_a   1.000
_cell.length_b   1.000
_cell.length_c   1.000
_cell.angle_alpha   90.00
_cell.angle_beta   90.00
_cell.angle_gamma   90.00
#
_symmetry.space_group_name_H-M   'P 1'
#
loop_
_entity.id
_entity.type
_entity.pdbx_description
1 polymer ?
#
loop_
_entity_poly.entity_id
_entity_poly.type
_entity_poly.pdbx_seq_one_letter_code
_entity_poly.pdbx_strand_id
1 'polypeptide(L)'
;MKKFLVFQILILSITILAALLLTSCLSLDTHSNNSQISNNKADKTTKDDFKLTMIEDPLDKKSRKNKEDKVINHKNTKYKDKTIAILAPQFEKAPKNDIWMSQFLQDSLTGQFARLSDMKVLDRKNESVIIAEQKLSESGHYSFDNAATFGQLTNAEYVLTGTIQKLPTLYSLTFRVNDISTNEIKASFNGQYATVDIENGKAVSEIIKDLFNGLEIPLSETELKSITKNKSETSNIKNLAQGMAAEKNGDFVTALSFLSAPSTSGNIEAATVISEILSVSTPTNIRERANYYKEQIAKWNKIWRDLEKYMNRNYPIIIYDFSKMSDKINSRKNTVDITLKAGIKLVPNRKALVVFNTIWDEWKKIKANKENYEWVRNVREYHDYEMSFHIQIGLYNKYGELLGNIWYGSWKNIHNLQNMHYKDVRFENQAIPPQFRLFNNAEFYQVTFSDIQIDDKFTEILIPRIIDFQFFENHKRHSNMSGIFSLEEWEIYLEEQE
;
A
#
# COMPACT_ATOMS: atom_id res chain seq x y z
N MET A 1 -11.67 56.12 -16.40
CA MET A 1 -10.61 56.89 -15.71
C MET A 1 -10.75 56.92 -14.17
N LYS A 2 -11.82 57.46 -13.55
CA LYS A 2 -11.89 57.55 -12.05
C LYS A 2 -11.64 56.24 -11.27
N LYS A 3 -12.06 55.06 -11.77
CA LYS A 3 -11.79 53.76 -11.12
C LYS A 3 -10.31 53.32 -11.14
N PHE A 4 -9.51 53.79 -12.10
CA PHE A 4 -8.09 53.43 -12.22
C PHE A 4 -7.22 54.21 -11.21
N LEU A 5 -7.57 55.48 -10.98
CA LEU A 5 -6.89 56.35 -10.02
C LEU A 5 -7.01 55.81 -8.57
N VAL A 6 -8.21 55.33 -8.19
CA VAL A 6 -8.46 54.75 -6.86
C VAL A 6 -7.61 53.50 -6.62
N PHE A 7 -7.41 52.67 -7.65
CA PHE A 7 -6.61 51.45 -7.53
C PHE A 7 -5.11 51.75 -7.38
N GLN A 8 -4.59 52.74 -8.11
CA GLN A 8 -3.20 53.19 -7.94
C GLN A 8 -2.95 53.84 -6.56
N ILE A 9 -3.89 54.63 -6.04
CA ILE A 9 -3.78 55.23 -4.69
C ILE A 9 -3.79 54.13 -3.61
N LEU A 10 -4.61 53.08 -3.77
CA LEU A 10 -4.66 51.97 -2.83
C LEU A 10 -3.32 51.19 -2.77
N ILE A 11 -2.71 50.92 -3.93
CA ILE A 11 -1.40 50.25 -4.02
C ILE A 11 -0.28 51.12 -3.41
N LEU A 12 -0.33 52.44 -3.65
CA LEU A 12 0.66 53.36 -3.08
C LEU A 12 0.59 53.43 -1.55
N SER A 13 -0.61 53.44 -0.96
CA SER A 13 -0.77 53.40 0.50
C SER A 13 -0.29 52.10 1.13
N ILE A 14 -0.47 50.95 0.46
CA ILE A 14 0.00 49.65 0.96
C ILE A 14 1.53 49.58 0.96
N THR A 15 2.19 50.12 -0.09
CA THR A 15 3.66 50.16 -0.17
C THR A 15 4.30 51.14 0.83
N ILE A 16 3.66 52.29 1.10
CA ILE A 16 4.13 53.24 2.11
C ILE A 16 4.02 52.66 3.54
N LEU A 17 2.95 51.91 3.84
CA LEU A 17 2.77 51.27 5.15
C LEU A 17 3.80 50.16 5.40
N ALA A 18 4.20 49.41 4.36
CA ALA A 18 5.25 48.40 4.46
C ALA A 18 6.64 49.01 4.71
N ALA A 19 6.94 50.16 4.09
CA ALA A 19 8.22 50.86 4.29
C ALA A 19 8.37 51.42 5.72
N LEU A 20 7.28 51.95 6.31
CA LEU A 20 7.29 52.50 7.67
C LEU A 20 7.44 51.44 8.79
N LEU A 21 7.08 50.19 8.52
CA LEU A 21 7.27 49.07 9.45
C LEU A 21 8.69 48.47 9.43
N LEU A 22 9.48 48.76 8.38
CA LEU A 22 10.86 48.28 8.25
C LEU A 22 11.92 49.26 8.80
N THR A 23 11.54 50.50 9.10
CA THR A 23 12.46 51.54 9.59
C THR A 23 12.38 51.81 11.09
N SER A 24 11.50 51.12 11.83
CA SER A 24 11.33 51.28 13.29
C SER A 24 12.12 50.29 14.15
N CYS A 25 12.96 49.45 13.53
CA CYS A 25 13.83 48.49 14.21
C CYS A 25 15.26 48.56 13.67
N LEU A 26 16.01 49.63 14.00
CA LEU A 26 17.47 49.67 14.09
C LEU A 26 17.95 51.04 14.63
N SER A 27 18.99 51.02 15.48
CA SER A 27 19.68 52.18 16.12
C SER A 27 19.01 52.74 17.40
N LEU A 28 19.70 52.95 18.54
CA LEU A 28 21.10 52.65 18.93
C LEU A 28 21.26 52.72 20.48
N ASP A 29 22.14 51.90 21.07
CA ASP A 29 23.03 52.17 22.25
C ASP A 29 22.47 52.59 23.65
N THR A 30 23.13 52.35 24.82
CA THR A 30 24.40 51.65 25.18
C THR A 30 24.44 51.20 26.68
N HIS A 31 25.47 50.40 27.03
CA HIS A 31 26.19 50.30 28.33
C HIS A 31 25.92 49.17 29.38
N SER A 32 26.95 48.30 29.51
CA SER A 32 27.77 48.06 30.73
C SER A 32 27.58 46.78 31.59
N ASN A 33 28.57 45.87 31.46
CA ASN A 33 29.19 45.00 32.50
C ASN A 33 28.31 43.92 33.22
N ASN A 34 28.80 42.76 33.69
CA ASN A 34 30.18 42.28 33.90
C ASN A 34 30.27 40.72 33.99
N SER A 35 31.34 40.09 33.47
CA SER A 35 31.95 38.79 33.93
C SER A 35 31.09 37.48 33.90
N GLN A 36 31.58 36.22 33.79
CA GLN A 36 32.93 35.61 33.77
C GLN A 36 33.04 34.44 32.75
N ILE A 37 34.13 34.42 31.97
CA ILE A 37 35.14 33.34 31.81
C ILE A 37 34.73 31.86 31.99
N SER A 38 34.86 31.07 30.92
CA SER A 38 35.81 29.91 30.87
C SER A 38 36.16 29.55 29.41
N ASN A 39 37.28 28.85 29.19
CA ASN A 39 38.10 28.95 27.97
C ASN A 39 38.10 27.70 27.06
N ASN A 40 38.40 27.96 25.77
CA ASN A 40 39.00 27.05 24.78
C ASN A 40 38.12 25.87 24.27
N LYS A 41 38.28 25.40 23.03
CA LYS A 41 39.43 25.52 22.10
C LYS A 41 38.95 25.56 20.64
N ALA A 42 39.65 26.29 19.79
CA ALA A 42 39.42 26.25 18.35
C ALA A 42 40.07 25.01 17.70
N ASP A 43 39.50 24.53 16.60
CA ASP A 43 40.30 24.01 15.49
C ASP A 43 39.65 24.29 14.13
N LYS A 44 40.44 24.24 13.07
CA LYS A 44 40.13 24.65 11.70
C LYS A 44 40.10 23.44 10.76
N THR A 45 39.21 23.49 9.77
CA THR A 45 39.34 22.86 8.44
C THR A 45 39.70 21.37 8.34
N THR A 46 38.75 20.58 7.83
CA THR A 46 39.04 19.66 6.70
C THR A 46 37.82 19.49 5.82
N LYS A 47 38.06 19.14 4.54
CA LYS A 47 37.02 18.76 3.58
C LYS A 47 36.44 17.40 3.99
N ASP A 48 35.11 17.28 4.00
CA ASP A 48 34.47 15.96 3.98
C ASP A 48 34.36 15.51 2.52
N ASP A 49 35.19 14.54 2.14
CA ASP A 49 35.02 13.82 0.87
C ASP A 49 33.80 12.90 0.97
N PHE A 50 32.82 13.14 0.10
CA PHE A 50 31.55 12.42 0.06
C PHE A 50 31.76 10.91 -0.20
N LYS A 51 31.24 10.05 0.69
CA LYS A 51 31.20 8.61 0.45
C LYS A 51 29.87 8.20 -0.21
N LEU A 52 29.97 7.69 -1.43
CA LEU A 52 28.91 6.95 -2.10
C LEU A 52 28.51 5.71 -1.28
N THR A 53 27.23 5.56 -0.99
CA THR A 53 26.64 4.32 -0.46
C THR A 53 26.16 3.46 -1.62
N MET A 54 26.88 2.35 -1.87
CA MET A 54 26.45 1.30 -2.79
C MET A 54 25.44 0.37 -2.12
N ILE A 55 24.60 -0.30 -2.92
CA ILE A 55 23.78 -1.42 -2.43
C ILE A 55 24.72 -2.62 -2.22
N GLU A 56 24.96 -2.99 -0.96
CA GLU A 56 25.51 -4.31 -0.59
C GLU A 56 24.34 -5.31 -0.40
N ASP A 57 24.58 -6.59 -0.72
CA ASP A 57 23.56 -7.65 -0.65
C ASP A 57 22.99 -7.79 0.79
N PRO A 58 21.66 -7.65 0.99
CA PRO A 58 21.03 -7.80 2.31
C PRO A 58 21.18 -9.18 2.97
N LEU A 59 21.63 -10.21 2.25
CA LEU A 59 21.70 -11.59 2.74
C LEU A 59 22.91 -11.89 3.68
N ASP A 60 23.98 -11.10 3.63
CA ASP A 60 25.31 -11.52 4.14
C ASP A 60 25.51 -11.44 5.69
N LYS A 61 24.43 -11.27 6.48
CA LYS A 61 24.54 -11.14 7.96
C LYS A 61 23.85 -12.21 8.80
N LYS A 62 23.16 -13.21 8.22
CA LYS A 62 22.58 -14.33 9.00
C LYS A 62 22.51 -15.69 8.26
N SER A 63 23.64 -16.39 8.09
CA SER A 63 23.68 -17.87 8.18
C SER A 63 25.08 -18.51 8.10
N ARG A 64 25.92 -18.41 9.14
CA ARG A 64 27.05 -19.35 9.29
C ARG A 64 26.57 -20.73 9.79
N LYS A 65 26.05 -21.57 8.89
CA LYS A 65 26.02 -23.04 9.03
C LYS A 65 25.60 -23.76 7.73
N ASN A 66 26.63 -24.22 7.00
CA ASN A 66 26.65 -25.38 6.08
C ASN A 66 25.40 -25.64 5.21
N LYS A 67 25.33 -24.93 4.08
CA LYS A 67 25.05 -25.55 2.77
C LYS A 67 26.01 -24.94 1.76
N GLU A 68 26.30 -25.66 0.68
CA GLU A 68 27.18 -25.18 -0.39
C GLU A 68 26.46 -24.05 -1.14
N ASP A 69 26.79 -22.81 -0.81
CA ASP A 69 26.30 -21.65 -1.55
C ASP A 69 26.84 -21.70 -2.98
N LYS A 70 25.92 -21.80 -3.95
CA LYS A 70 26.25 -21.67 -5.36
C LYS A 70 26.69 -20.23 -5.62
N VAL A 71 28.00 -20.03 -5.60
CA VAL A 71 28.66 -18.79 -6.05
C VAL A 71 28.08 -18.42 -7.41
N ILE A 72 27.39 -17.28 -7.48
CA ILE A 72 26.99 -16.66 -8.74
C ILE A 72 28.30 -16.17 -9.39
N ASN A 73 28.80 -16.92 -10.37
CA ASN A 73 30.00 -16.56 -11.11
C ASN A 73 29.75 -15.23 -11.83
N HIS A 74 30.30 -14.15 -11.27
CA HIS A 74 30.29 -12.81 -11.85
C HIS A 74 30.99 -12.91 -13.20
N LYS A 75 30.26 -12.62 -14.27
CA LYS A 75 30.71 -12.87 -15.64
C LYS A 75 31.46 -11.62 -16.08
N ASN A 76 32.73 -11.76 -16.44
CA ASN A 76 33.60 -10.65 -16.80
C ASN A 76 33.12 -9.93 -18.09
N THR A 77 32.10 -9.07 -17.94
CA THR A 77 31.41 -8.36 -19.01
C THR A 77 32.04 -7.00 -19.26
N LYS A 78 31.79 -6.42 -20.45
CA LYS A 78 32.22 -5.05 -20.79
C LYS A 78 31.66 -3.95 -19.86
N TYR A 79 30.62 -4.29 -19.08
CA TYR A 79 29.95 -3.41 -18.13
C TYR A 79 30.36 -3.63 -16.67
N LYS A 80 31.33 -4.51 -16.40
CA LYS A 80 31.84 -4.72 -15.05
C LYS A 80 32.31 -3.41 -14.43
N ASP A 81 31.93 -3.19 -13.17
CA ASP A 81 32.24 -2.01 -12.35
C ASP A 81 31.64 -0.67 -12.85
N LYS A 82 30.96 -0.65 -14.00
CA LYS A 82 30.29 0.54 -14.59
C LYS A 82 29.08 0.96 -13.79
N THR A 83 28.88 2.27 -13.59
CA THR A 83 27.69 2.76 -12.87
C THR A 83 26.46 2.85 -13.78
N ILE A 84 25.32 2.38 -13.28
CA ILE A 84 24.01 2.56 -13.92
C ILE A 84 22.99 3.13 -12.93
N ALA A 85 22.23 4.13 -13.37
CA ALA A 85 21.04 4.59 -12.66
C ALA A 85 19.78 4.06 -13.34
N ILE A 86 18.78 3.66 -12.54
CA ILE A 86 17.53 3.06 -13.03
C ILE A 86 16.37 3.95 -12.60
N LEU A 87 15.71 4.55 -13.60
CA LEU A 87 14.67 5.56 -13.39
C LEU A 87 13.27 4.95 -13.31
N ALA A 88 12.39 5.62 -12.58
CA ALA A 88 10.96 5.34 -12.59
C ALA A 88 10.40 5.57 -14.01
N PRO A 89 9.88 4.54 -14.71
CA PRO A 89 9.37 4.74 -16.06
C PRO A 89 8.20 5.72 -16.06
N GLN A 90 8.26 6.71 -16.96
CA GLN A 90 7.29 7.79 -17.05
C GLN A 90 5.92 7.25 -17.43
N PHE A 91 4.89 7.58 -16.67
CA PHE A 91 3.53 7.17 -17.00
C PHE A 91 2.77 8.34 -17.62
N GLU A 92 2.64 8.36 -18.95
CA GLU A 92 2.18 9.52 -19.74
C GLU A 92 0.86 10.12 -19.23
N LYS A 93 -0.08 9.27 -18.78
CA LYS A 93 -1.35 9.66 -18.13
C LYS A 93 -1.76 8.59 -17.10
N ALA A 94 -1.04 8.49 -15.99
CA ALA A 94 -1.32 7.49 -14.95
C ALA A 94 -2.75 7.59 -14.38
N PRO A 95 -3.61 6.56 -14.50
CA PRO A 95 -4.83 6.47 -13.72
C PRO A 95 -4.49 6.29 -12.25
N LYS A 96 -5.28 6.90 -11.35
CA LYS A 96 -5.01 6.92 -9.90
C LYS A 96 -4.70 5.53 -9.30
N ASN A 97 -5.38 4.49 -9.78
CA ASN A 97 -5.25 3.13 -9.26
C ASN A 97 -4.00 2.39 -9.78
N ASP A 98 -3.33 2.90 -10.81
CA ASP A 98 -2.24 2.22 -11.52
C ASP A 98 -0.87 2.91 -11.30
N ILE A 99 -0.83 4.03 -10.57
CA ILE A 99 0.39 4.84 -10.31
C ILE A 99 1.54 4.00 -9.71
N TRP A 100 1.21 2.96 -8.94
CA TRP A 100 2.18 2.03 -8.34
C TRP A 100 3.09 1.34 -9.35
N MET A 101 2.64 1.23 -10.62
CA MET A 101 3.32 0.42 -11.63
C MET A 101 4.67 1.00 -12.06
N SER A 102 4.85 2.33 -12.02
CA SER A 102 6.16 2.94 -12.24
C SER A 102 7.15 2.52 -11.17
N GLN A 103 6.76 2.60 -9.88
CA GLN A 103 7.65 2.21 -8.79
C GLN A 103 7.95 0.70 -8.81
N PHE A 104 6.94 -0.13 -9.05
CA PHE A 104 7.10 -1.58 -9.17
C PHE A 104 8.09 -1.97 -10.27
N LEU A 105 8.00 -1.33 -11.46
CA LEU A 105 8.92 -1.59 -12.55
C LEU A 105 10.34 -1.07 -12.22
N GLN A 106 10.49 0.11 -11.62
CA GLN A 106 11.80 0.62 -11.18
C GLN A 106 12.47 -0.34 -10.20
N ASP A 107 11.76 -0.74 -9.15
CA ASP A 107 12.29 -1.57 -8.06
C ASP A 107 12.65 -2.97 -8.56
N SER A 108 11.76 -3.55 -9.38
CA SER A 108 11.99 -4.87 -9.99
C SER A 108 13.20 -4.84 -10.93
N LEU A 109 13.32 -3.83 -11.79
CA LEU A 109 14.47 -3.71 -12.69
C LEU A 109 15.77 -3.41 -11.90
N THR A 110 15.71 -2.58 -10.87
CA THR A 110 16.84 -2.29 -9.98
C THR A 110 17.38 -3.54 -9.32
N GLY A 111 16.52 -4.36 -8.71
CA GLY A 111 16.92 -5.62 -8.09
C GLY A 111 17.47 -6.64 -9.10
N GLN A 112 16.90 -6.73 -10.30
CA GLN A 112 17.38 -7.64 -11.34
C GLN A 112 18.73 -7.21 -11.91
N PHE A 113 18.95 -5.92 -12.18
CA PHE A 113 20.26 -5.40 -12.60
C PHE A 113 21.32 -5.61 -11.51
N ALA A 114 21.01 -5.30 -10.24
CA ALA A 114 21.96 -5.45 -9.13
C ALA A 114 22.34 -6.92 -8.87
N ARG A 115 21.43 -7.87 -9.16
CA ARG A 115 21.66 -9.31 -8.98
C ARG A 115 22.33 -10.01 -10.18
N LEU A 116 22.05 -9.55 -11.40
CA LEU A 116 22.38 -10.30 -12.63
C LEU A 116 23.42 -9.63 -13.52
N SER A 117 23.74 -8.36 -13.27
CA SER A 117 24.80 -7.63 -13.99
C SER A 117 25.97 -7.37 -13.05
N ASP A 118 27.19 -7.32 -13.61
CA ASP A 118 28.39 -6.88 -12.90
C ASP A 118 28.45 -5.32 -12.76
N MET A 119 27.32 -4.62 -12.95
CA MET A 119 27.23 -3.15 -12.90
C MET A 119 27.00 -2.63 -11.47
N LYS A 120 27.52 -1.43 -11.21
CA LYS A 120 27.24 -0.68 -9.99
C LYS A 120 25.91 0.07 -10.12
N VAL A 121 24.84 -0.58 -9.69
CA VAL A 121 23.50 0.03 -9.66
C VAL A 121 23.42 1.08 -8.55
N LEU A 122 23.01 2.29 -8.89
CA LEU A 122 22.74 3.35 -7.91
C LEU A 122 21.39 3.12 -7.22
N ASP A 123 21.35 3.20 -5.90
CA ASP A 123 20.10 3.14 -5.12
C ASP A 123 19.21 4.35 -5.44
N ARG A 124 17.89 4.13 -5.55
CA ARG A 124 16.88 5.21 -5.64
C ARG A 124 16.95 6.19 -4.47
N LYS A 125 17.42 5.74 -3.30
CA LYS A 125 17.61 6.56 -2.09
C LYS A 125 18.89 7.38 -2.10
N ASN A 126 19.75 7.22 -3.10
CA ASN A 126 20.92 8.07 -3.25
C ASN A 126 20.47 9.52 -3.46
N GLU A 127 20.99 10.45 -2.66
CA GLU A 127 20.63 11.86 -2.70
C GLU A 127 20.78 12.47 -4.11
N SER A 128 21.80 12.06 -4.88
CA SER A 128 21.97 12.54 -6.26
C SER A 128 20.85 12.06 -7.19
N VAL A 129 20.34 10.83 -6.99
CA VAL A 129 19.20 10.26 -7.74
C VAL A 129 17.92 11.02 -7.38
N ILE A 130 17.65 11.23 -6.09
CA ILE A 130 16.49 11.98 -5.60
C ILE A 130 16.49 13.42 -6.15
N ILE A 131 17.61 14.15 -6.03
CA ILE A 131 17.74 15.53 -6.53
C ILE A 131 17.54 15.60 -8.04
N ALA A 132 18.04 14.61 -8.78
CA ALA A 132 17.90 14.56 -10.23
C ALA A 132 16.45 14.24 -10.65
N GLU A 133 15.78 13.31 -9.98
CA GLU A 133 14.36 13.02 -10.25
C GLU A 133 13.47 14.22 -9.90
N GLN A 134 13.73 14.91 -8.78
CA GLN A 134 13.01 16.13 -8.40
C GLN A 134 13.17 17.24 -9.44
N LYS A 135 14.42 17.61 -9.80
CA LYS A 135 14.69 18.67 -10.79
C LYS A 135 14.07 18.39 -12.15
N LEU A 136 14.14 17.14 -12.63
CA LEU A 136 13.53 16.77 -13.91
C LEU A 136 12.01 16.72 -13.84
N SER A 137 11.43 16.29 -12.71
CA SER A 137 9.99 16.35 -12.47
C SER A 137 9.46 17.79 -12.43
N GLU A 138 10.17 18.73 -11.78
CA GLU A 138 9.80 20.14 -11.72
C GLU A 138 9.88 20.82 -13.09
N SER A 139 10.86 20.44 -13.92
CA SER A 139 11.01 20.98 -15.27
C SER A 139 9.94 20.51 -16.27
N GLY A 140 9.08 19.56 -15.90
CA GLY A 140 8.09 18.96 -16.81
C GLY A 140 8.68 18.08 -17.92
N HIS A 141 10.00 17.87 -17.93
CA HIS A 141 10.74 17.11 -18.93
C HIS A 141 11.23 15.77 -18.37
N TYR A 142 10.32 14.91 -17.96
CA TYR A 142 10.67 13.50 -17.73
C TYR A 142 10.49 12.77 -19.07
N SER A 143 11.57 12.43 -19.77
CA SER A 143 11.52 11.67 -21.04
C SER A 143 12.88 11.01 -21.35
N PHE A 144 12.92 10.18 -22.39
CA PHE A 144 14.16 9.62 -22.94
C PHE A 144 15.22 10.68 -23.28
N ASP A 145 14.80 11.90 -23.60
CA ASP A 145 15.67 12.98 -24.07
C ASP A 145 16.55 13.57 -22.95
N ASN A 146 16.16 13.35 -21.68
CA ASN A 146 16.86 13.87 -20.50
C ASN A 146 17.76 12.84 -19.80
N ALA A 147 17.96 11.66 -20.39
CA ALA A 147 18.86 10.63 -19.84
C ALA A 147 20.27 11.19 -19.58
N ALA A 148 20.83 11.94 -20.52
CA ALA A 148 22.16 12.56 -20.41
C ALA A 148 22.27 13.52 -19.20
N THR A 149 21.30 14.41 -19.02
CA THR A 149 21.21 15.33 -17.87
C THR A 149 21.13 14.57 -16.55
N PHE A 150 20.35 13.48 -16.53
CA PHE A 150 20.22 12.64 -15.34
C PHE A 150 21.52 11.92 -14.98
N GLY A 151 22.21 11.34 -15.96
CA GLY A 151 23.50 10.68 -15.76
C GLY A 151 24.57 11.64 -15.23
N GLN A 152 24.60 12.88 -15.72
CA GLN A 152 25.49 13.93 -15.21
C GLN A 152 25.19 14.31 -13.75
N LEU A 153 23.91 14.41 -13.37
CA LEU A 153 23.52 14.72 -11.99
C LEU A 153 23.79 13.58 -11.01
N THR A 154 23.84 12.33 -11.49
CA THR A 154 24.03 11.12 -10.68
C THR A 154 25.42 10.49 -10.78
N ASN A 155 26.30 11.04 -11.64
CA ASN A 155 27.59 10.45 -12.01
C ASN A 155 27.48 8.98 -12.47
N ALA A 156 26.39 8.66 -13.18
CA ALA A 156 26.15 7.36 -13.79
C ALA A 156 26.69 7.34 -15.23
N GLU A 157 27.43 6.29 -15.59
CA GLU A 157 27.90 6.08 -16.96
C GLU A 157 26.76 5.63 -17.89
N TYR A 158 25.77 4.94 -17.33
CA TYR A 158 24.57 4.47 -18.02
C TYR A 158 23.29 4.89 -17.29
N VAL A 159 22.21 5.14 -18.03
CA VAL A 159 20.88 5.34 -17.44
C VAL A 159 19.85 4.48 -18.16
N LEU A 160 19.10 3.70 -17.37
CA LEU A 160 17.89 3.00 -17.81
C LEU A 160 16.68 3.92 -17.63
N THR A 161 16.07 4.30 -18.74
CA THR A 161 14.82 5.06 -18.82
C THR A 161 13.69 4.18 -19.35
N GLY A 162 12.43 4.58 -19.09
CA GLY A 162 11.29 3.94 -19.73
C GLY A 162 10.02 4.78 -19.72
N THR A 163 9.01 4.31 -20.44
CA THR A 163 7.67 4.89 -20.51
C THR A 163 6.58 3.81 -20.37
N ILE A 164 5.47 4.20 -19.75
CA ILE A 164 4.23 3.44 -19.59
C ILE A 164 3.11 4.23 -20.27
N GLN A 165 2.45 3.62 -21.24
CA GLN A 165 1.26 4.16 -21.88
C GLN A 165 0.08 3.20 -21.65
N LYS A 166 -1.03 3.71 -21.09
CA LYS A 166 -2.25 2.91 -20.93
C LYS A 166 -3.03 2.84 -22.24
N LEU A 167 -3.23 1.63 -22.74
CA LEU A 167 -4.16 1.28 -23.81
C LEU A 167 -5.49 0.79 -23.17
N PRO A 168 -6.57 0.57 -23.94
CA PRO A 168 -7.87 0.23 -23.37
C PRO A 168 -7.89 -1.02 -22.47
N THR A 169 -7.09 -2.03 -22.81
CA THR A 169 -7.01 -3.32 -22.10
C THR A 169 -5.58 -3.76 -21.74
N LEU A 170 -4.57 -2.99 -22.16
CA LEU A 170 -3.15 -3.32 -22.06
C LEU A 170 -2.35 -2.08 -21.64
N TYR A 171 -1.08 -2.27 -21.32
CA TYR A 171 -0.09 -1.21 -21.18
C TYR A 171 1.02 -1.43 -22.19
N SER A 172 1.36 -0.39 -22.95
CA SER A 172 2.59 -0.36 -23.74
C SER A 172 3.74 0.05 -22.81
N LEU A 173 4.78 -0.75 -22.78
CA LEU A 173 6.00 -0.53 -22.00
C LEU A 173 7.17 -0.36 -22.96
N THR A 174 7.90 0.75 -22.88
CA THR A 174 9.14 0.96 -23.64
C THR A 174 10.28 1.26 -22.67
N PHE A 175 11.45 0.65 -22.85
CA PHE A 175 12.64 0.90 -22.04
C PHE A 175 13.88 1.08 -22.90
N ARG A 176 14.84 1.87 -22.43
CA ARG A 176 16.13 2.12 -23.09
C ARG A 176 17.26 2.28 -22.09
N VAL A 177 18.40 1.66 -22.37
CA VAL A 177 19.67 1.92 -21.67
C VAL A 177 20.51 2.82 -22.57
N ASN A 178 20.81 4.02 -22.09
CA ASN A 178 21.63 5.00 -22.79
C ASN A 178 23.03 5.08 -22.17
N ASP A 179 24.06 5.17 -23.01
CA ASP A 179 25.41 5.60 -22.62
C ASP A 179 25.41 7.13 -22.46
N ILE A 180 25.82 7.63 -21.30
CA ILE A 180 25.73 9.05 -20.97
C ILE A 180 26.81 9.89 -21.64
N SER A 181 27.94 9.26 -22.00
CA SER A 181 29.06 9.95 -22.65
C SER A 181 28.81 10.17 -24.15
N THR A 182 28.12 9.23 -24.81
CA THR A 182 27.85 9.28 -26.26
C THR A 182 26.39 9.55 -26.62
N ASN A 183 25.48 9.50 -25.65
CA ASN A 183 24.02 9.48 -25.83
C ASN A 183 23.50 8.32 -26.73
N GLU A 184 24.29 7.26 -26.86
CA GLU A 184 23.94 6.10 -27.68
C GLU A 184 23.03 5.13 -26.91
N ILE A 185 21.97 4.65 -27.57
CA ILE A 185 21.09 3.61 -27.02
C ILE A 185 21.83 2.27 -27.13
N LYS A 186 22.29 1.73 -26.00
CA LYS A 186 23.00 0.44 -25.92
C LYS A 186 22.06 -0.76 -25.89
N ALA A 187 20.85 -0.59 -25.36
CA ALA A 187 19.80 -1.60 -25.42
C ALA A 187 18.41 -0.94 -25.38
N SER A 188 17.41 -1.61 -25.95
CA SER A 188 16.02 -1.15 -25.86
C SER A 188 15.04 -2.32 -25.83
N PHE A 189 13.85 -2.06 -25.28
CA PHE A 189 12.73 -2.98 -25.20
C PHE A 189 11.44 -2.22 -25.57
N ASN A 190 10.50 -2.91 -26.23
CA ASN A 190 9.13 -2.45 -26.44
C ASN A 190 8.17 -3.65 -26.44
N GLY A 191 7.11 -3.61 -25.62
CA GLY A 191 6.11 -4.68 -25.56
C GLY A 191 4.79 -4.20 -24.94
N GLN A 192 3.75 -5.03 -25.06
CA GLN A 192 2.41 -4.74 -24.54
C GLN A 192 1.92 -5.86 -23.62
N TYR A 193 1.40 -5.49 -22.45
CA TYR A 193 1.01 -6.44 -21.41
C TYR A 193 -0.34 -6.11 -20.78
N ALA A 194 -1.09 -7.15 -20.41
CA ALA A 194 -2.22 -7.01 -19.49
C ALA A 194 -1.69 -6.75 -18.06
N THR A 195 -2.51 -6.15 -17.19
CA THR A 195 -2.13 -5.85 -15.79
C THR A 195 -1.57 -7.09 -15.08
N VAL A 196 -2.24 -8.25 -15.25
CA VAL A 196 -1.84 -9.53 -14.63
C VAL A 196 -0.42 -9.97 -15.02
N ASP A 197 0.02 -9.71 -16.26
CA ASP A 197 1.36 -10.04 -16.75
C ASP A 197 2.45 -9.10 -16.25
N ILE A 198 2.06 -7.91 -15.77
CA ILE A 198 2.96 -7.01 -15.06
C ILE A 198 3.02 -7.43 -13.58
N GLU A 199 1.87 -7.63 -12.95
CA GLU A 199 1.73 -8.04 -11.54
C GLU A 199 2.39 -9.37 -11.21
N ASN A 200 2.42 -10.33 -12.15
CA ASN A 200 3.07 -11.63 -11.98
C ASN A 200 4.58 -11.63 -12.34
N GLY A 201 5.12 -10.50 -12.79
CA GLY A 201 6.54 -10.34 -13.13
C GLY A 201 6.94 -10.81 -14.53
N LYS A 202 6.03 -11.33 -15.36
CA LYS A 202 6.33 -11.76 -16.75
C LYS A 202 6.90 -10.60 -17.58
N ALA A 203 6.26 -9.42 -17.52
CA ALA A 203 6.73 -8.22 -18.22
C ALA A 203 8.17 -7.85 -17.81
N VAL A 204 8.48 -7.86 -16.51
CA VAL A 204 9.85 -7.63 -15.99
C VAL A 204 10.83 -8.67 -16.55
N SER A 205 10.43 -9.94 -16.62
CA SER A 205 11.28 -11.00 -17.16
C SER A 205 11.66 -10.78 -18.62
N GLU A 206 10.70 -10.36 -19.44
CA GLU A 206 10.90 -10.10 -20.87
C GLU A 206 11.70 -8.80 -21.10
N ILE A 207 11.44 -7.73 -20.33
CA ILE A 207 12.27 -6.52 -20.32
C ILE A 207 13.73 -6.84 -20.01
N ILE A 208 14.00 -7.61 -18.93
CA ILE A 208 15.37 -7.95 -18.54
C ILE A 208 16.08 -8.79 -19.62
N LYS A 209 15.40 -9.77 -20.23
CA LYS A 209 15.98 -10.58 -21.32
C LYS A 209 16.43 -9.72 -22.49
N ASP A 210 15.57 -8.83 -22.98
CA ASP A 210 15.87 -8.03 -24.17
C ASP A 210 16.92 -6.95 -23.88
N LEU A 211 16.84 -6.29 -22.71
CA LEU A 211 17.85 -5.32 -22.30
C LEU A 211 19.22 -5.98 -22.11
N PHE A 212 19.29 -7.14 -21.46
CA PHE A 212 20.56 -7.85 -21.25
C PHE A 212 21.12 -8.41 -22.56
N ASN A 213 20.27 -8.89 -23.47
CA ASN A 213 20.68 -9.30 -24.81
C ASN A 213 21.28 -8.12 -25.61
N GLY A 214 20.64 -6.95 -25.60
CA GLY A 214 21.18 -5.73 -26.22
C GLY A 214 22.50 -5.25 -25.59
N LEU A 215 22.62 -5.39 -24.27
CA LEU A 215 23.87 -5.13 -23.54
C LEU A 215 24.93 -6.24 -23.71
N GLU A 216 24.65 -7.34 -24.42
CA GLU A 216 25.54 -8.51 -24.51
C GLU A 216 25.93 -9.07 -23.12
N ILE A 217 25.04 -8.96 -22.13
CA ILE A 217 25.21 -9.52 -20.78
C ILE A 217 24.63 -10.95 -20.79
N PRO A 218 25.46 -12.01 -20.79
CA PRO A 218 24.96 -13.37 -20.96
C PRO A 218 24.22 -13.85 -19.71
N LEU A 219 22.97 -14.26 -19.89
CA LEU A 219 22.16 -14.95 -18.87
C LEU A 219 22.28 -16.47 -19.04
N SER A 220 22.52 -17.19 -17.95
CA SER A 220 22.44 -18.65 -17.89
C SER A 220 21.00 -19.13 -17.83
N GLU A 221 20.77 -20.41 -18.15
CA GLU A 221 19.46 -21.03 -17.96
C GLU A 221 18.94 -20.93 -16.53
N THR A 222 19.82 -20.99 -15.53
CA THR A 222 19.46 -20.87 -14.11
C THR A 222 18.99 -19.46 -13.75
N GLU A 223 19.63 -18.43 -14.32
CA GLU A 223 19.20 -17.03 -14.14
C GLU A 223 17.88 -16.78 -14.89
N LEU A 224 17.74 -17.26 -16.13
CA LEU A 224 16.48 -17.19 -16.90
C LEU A 224 15.30 -17.84 -16.15
N LYS A 225 15.55 -18.96 -15.46
CA LYS A 225 14.56 -19.69 -14.63
C LYS A 225 14.30 -19.00 -13.28
N SER A 226 15.25 -18.27 -12.69
CA SER A 226 15.02 -17.56 -11.42
C SER A 226 14.20 -16.28 -11.63
N ILE A 227 14.47 -15.53 -12.70
CA ILE A 227 13.70 -14.33 -13.10
C ILE A 227 12.20 -14.64 -13.26
N THR A 228 11.84 -15.85 -13.74
CA THR A 228 10.43 -16.25 -13.98
C THR A 228 9.74 -16.93 -12.79
N LYS A 229 10.45 -17.31 -11.73
CA LYS A 229 9.87 -18.14 -10.65
C LYS A 229 9.68 -17.45 -9.31
N ASN A 230 10.26 -16.27 -9.07
CA ASN A 230 10.25 -15.66 -7.74
C ASN A 230 8.97 -14.89 -7.40
N LYS A 231 7.81 -15.57 -7.44
CA LYS A 231 6.48 -14.99 -7.15
C LYS A 231 6.42 -14.23 -5.82
N SER A 232 7.12 -14.73 -4.79
CA SER A 232 7.19 -14.07 -3.48
C SER A 232 7.90 -12.72 -3.57
N GLU A 233 9.12 -12.66 -4.13
CA GLU A 233 9.85 -11.39 -4.36
C GLU A 233 9.01 -10.39 -5.18
N THR A 234 8.37 -10.84 -6.26
CA THR A 234 7.47 -10.00 -7.07
C THR A 234 6.29 -9.46 -6.26
N SER A 235 5.65 -10.30 -5.42
CA SER A 235 4.55 -9.89 -4.54
C SER A 235 5.00 -8.88 -3.47
N ASN A 236 6.19 -9.07 -2.90
CA ASN A 236 6.80 -8.16 -1.93
C ASN A 236 7.02 -6.76 -2.55
N ILE A 237 7.63 -6.71 -3.74
CA ILE A 237 7.90 -5.45 -4.46
C ILE A 237 6.60 -4.78 -4.90
N LYS A 238 5.63 -5.55 -5.41
CA LYS A 238 4.29 -5.04 -5.77
C LYS A 238 3.60 -4.38 -4.58
N ASN A 239 3.53 -5.07 -3.44
CA ASN A 239 2.87 -4.53 -2.25
C ASN A 239 3.62 -3.30 -1.70
N LEU A 240 4.96 -3.26 -1.75
CA LEU A 240 5.70 -2.04 -1.39
C LEU A 240 5.31 -0.86 -2.30
N ALA A 241 5.35 -1.05 -3.61
CA ALA A 241 4.99 -0.04 -4.61
C ALA A 241 3.53 0.44 -4.50
N GLN A 242 2.59 -0.48 -4.26
CA GLN A 242 1.17 -0.15 -4.02
C GLN A 242 0.97 0.62 -2.71
N GLY A 243 1.72 0.25 -1.66
CA GLY A 243 1.74 0.97 -0.39
C GLY A 243 2.22 2.42 -0.52
N MET A 244 3.38 2.63 -1.15
CA MET A 244 3.97 3.95 -1.40
C MET A 244 3.07 4.82 -2.30
N ALA A 245 2.48 4.24 -3.35
CA ALA A 245 1.55 4.97 -4.22
C ALA A 245 0.27 5.39 -3.51
N ALA A 246 -0.26 4.58 -2.58
CA ALA A 246 -1.40 4.95 -1.76
C ALA A 246 -1.04 6.05 -0.73
N GLU A 247 0.14 5.97 -0.11
CA GLU A 247 0.68 6.98 0.81
C GLU A 247 0.76 8.35 0.13
N LYS A 248 1.41 8.43 -1.04
CA LYS A 248 1.58 9.67 -1.83
C LYS A 248 0.24 10.28 -2.28
N ASN A 249 -0.81 9.47 -2.38
CA ASN A 249 -2.17 9.90 -2.67
C ASN A 249 -2.98 10.30 -1.42
N GLY A 250 -2.36 10.29 -0.23
CA GLY A 250 -2.98 10.55 1.07
C GLY A 250 -3.90 9.43 1.57
N ASP A 251 -3.87 8.24 0.94
CA ASP A 251 -4.70 7.09 1.31
C ASP A 251 -3.95 6.14 2.25
N PHE A 252 -3.70 6.65 3.46
CA PHE A 252 -2.89 6.00 4.49
C PHE A 252 -3.40 4.60 4.90
N VAL A 253 -4.70 4.35 4.87
CA VAL A 253 -5.25 3.03 5.29
C VAL A 253 -5.00 1.98 4.20
N THR A 254 -5.22 2.33 2.93
CA THR A 254 -4.80 1.50 1.80
C THR A 254 -3.28 1.29 1.81
N ALA A 255 -2.50 2.34 2.08
CA ALA A 255 -1.04 2.24 2.19
C ALA A 255 -0.61 1.21 3.25
N LEU A 256 -1.11 1.36 4.49
CA LEU A 256 -0.84 0.42 5.58
C LEU A 256 -1.28 -1.00 5.24
N SER A 257 -2.39 -1.20 4.49
CA SER A 257 -2.85 -2.53 4.09
C SER A 257 -1.88 -3.29 3.18
N PHE A 258 -1.14 -2.58 2.33
CA PHE A 258 -0.09 -3.17 1.49
C PHE A 258 1.25 -3.25 2.20
N LEU A 259 1.64 -2.23 2.98
CA LEU A 259 2.94 -2.20 3.68
C LEU A 259 3.01 -3.18 4.87
N SER A 260 1.87 -3.55 5.46
CA SER A 260 1.79 -4.53 6.56
C SER A 260 1.40 -5.95 6.11
N ALA A 261 1.29 -6.20 4.80
CA ALA A 261 0.99 -7.53 4.28
C ALA A 261 2.09 -8.56 4.65
N PRO A 262 1.78 -9.87 4.72
CA PRO A 262 2.77 -10.90 5.07
C PRO A 262 4.03 -10.86 4.19
N SER A 263 3.85 -10.57 2.89
CA SER A 263 4.89 -10.47 1.88
C SER A 263 5.87 -9.30 2.14
N THR A 264 5.37 -8.16 2.62
CA THR A 264 6.14 -6.95 2.94
C THR A 264 6.65 -6.94 4.40
N SER A 265 6.25 -7.90 5.22
CA SER A 265 6.61 -7.97 6.63
C SER A 265 8.13 -8.10 6.83
N GLY A 266 8.71 -7.22 7.63
CA GLY A 266 10.16 -7.17 7.86
C GLY A 266 10.97 -6.41 6.80
N ASN A 267 10.34 -5.90 5.73
CA ASN A 267 10.99 -4.97 4.81
C ASN A 267 11.25 -3.63 5.53
N ILE A 268 12.53 -3.21 5.56
CA ILE A 268 12.96 -2.00 6.27
C ILE A 268 12.30 -0.74 5.70
N GLU A 269 12.14 -0.65 4.38
CA GLU A 269 11.52 0.50 3.72
C GLU A 269 10.02 0.56 3.97
N ALA A 270 9.33 -0.58 3.94
CA ALA A 270 7.93 -0.63 4.38
C ALA A 270 7.78 -0.15 5.83
N ALA A 271 8.69 -0.54 6.73
CA ALA A 271 8.71 -0.07 8.11
C ALA A 271 9.01 1.44 8.22
N THR A 272 9.91 1.98 7.41
CA THR A 272 10.18 3.43 7.31
C THR A 272 8.93 4.19 6.87
N VAL A 273 8.28 3.78 5.78
CA VAL A 273 7.07 4.44 5.27
C VAL A 273 5.90 4.33 6.26
N ILE A 274 5.72 3.18 6.92
CA ILE A 274 4.76 3.03 8.04
C ILE A 274 5.08 4.03 9.16
N SER A 275 6.35 4.15 9.54
CA SER A 275 6.80 5.08 10.57
C SER A 275 6.55 6.53 10.16
N GLU A 276 6.78 6.91 8.91
CA GLU A 276 6.53 8.26 8.38
C GLU A 276 5.03 8.60 8.36
N ILE A 277 4.20 7.69 7.83
CA ILE A 277 2.73 7.77 7.87
C ILE A 277 2.21 8.02 9.29
N LEU A 278 2.82 7.38 10.29
CA LEU A 278 2.33 7.40 11.68
C LEU A 278 3.13 8.37 12.58
N SER A 279 4.18 9.02 12.04
CA SER A 279 5.05 9.95 12.77
C SER A 279 4.35 11.24 13.17
N VAL A 280 4.85 11.79 14.28
CA VAL A 280 4.35 12.98 14.97
C VAL A 280 5.56 13.69 15.61
N SER A 281 5.94 14.88 15.11
CA SER A 281 7.00 15.73 15.66
C SER A 281 6.48 17.15 15.91
N THR A 282 6.43 17.57 17.17
CA THR A 282 5.81 18.83 17.63
C THR A 282 6.71 20.05 17.33
N PRO A 283 6.30 21.02 16.48
CA PRO A 283 7.10 22.22 16.24
C PRO A 283 7.22 23.10 17.49
N THR A 284 8.36 23.76 17.67
CA THR A 284 8.61 24.66 18.81
C THR A 284 7.94 26.04 18.64
N ASN A 285 7.83 26.55 17.41
CA ASN A 285 7.18 27.82 17.11
C ASN A 285 5.65 27.72 17.27
N ILE A 286 5.04 28.68 17.98
CA ILE A 286 3.60 28.71 18.29
C ILE A 286 2.73 28.67 17.01
N ARG A 287 3.11 29.40 15.94
CA ARG A 287 2.32 29.46 14.70
C ARG A 287 2.41 28.16 13.92
N GLU A 288 3.60 27.61 13.79
CA GLU A 288 3.83 26.31 13.14
C GLU A 288 3.12 25.19 13.92
N ARG A 289 3.20 25.22 15.25
CA ARG A 289 2.51 24.27 16.14
C ARG A 289 0.99 24.34 16.02
N ALA A 290 0.40 25.53 15.85
CA ALA A 290 -1.04 25.67 15.62
C ALA A 290 -1.49 25.08 14.27
N ASN A 291 -0.72 25.31 13.20
CA ASN A 291 -0.97 24.69 11.90
C ASN A 291 -0.80 23.16 11.97
N TYR A 292 0.30 22.72 12.57
CA TYR A 292 0.61 21.31 12.81
C TYR A 292 -0.49 20.58 13.60
N TYR A 293 -1.02 21.18 14.68
CA TYR A 293 -2.14 20.60 15.41
C TYR A 293 -3.38 20.43 14.51
N LYS A 294 -3.71 21.44 13.70
CA LYS A 294 -4.83 21.37 12.75
C LYS A 294 -4.61 20.26 11.70
N GLU A 295 -3.38 20.11 11.20
CA GLU A 295 -2.98 19.08 10.25
C GLU A 295 -3.04 17.68 10.85
N GLN A 296 -2.49 17.48 12.07
CA GLN A 296 -2.57 16.19 12.78
C GLN A 296 -4.01 15.80 13.12
N ILE A 297 -4.84 16.75 13.58
CA ILE A 297 -6.27 16.49 13.81
C ILE A 297 -6.96 16.07 12.50
N ALA A 298 -6.70 16.75 11.39
CA ALA A 298 -7.28 16.39 10.09
C ALA A 298 -6.77 15.03 9.59
N LYS A 299 -5.47 14.75 9.71
CA LYS A 299 -4.80 13.49 9.35
C LYS A 299 -5.40 12.31 10.14
N TRP A 300 -5.45 12.39 11.47
CA TRP A 300 -5.95 11.31 12.30
C TRP A 300 -7.47 11.12 12.20
N ASN A 301 -8.26 12.20 12.06
CA ASN A 301 -9.69 12.08 11.72
C ASN A 301 -9.91 11.40 10.36
N LYS A 302 -9.02 11.62 9.37
CA LYS A 302 -9.05 10.91 8.10
C LYS A 302 -8.69 9.43 8.28
N ILE A 303 -7.60 9.12 8.99
CA ILE A 303 -7.17 7.73 9.26
C ILE A 303 -8.29 6.92 9.93
N TRP A 304 -8.92 7.45 10.98
CA TRP A 304 -9.99 6.75 11.70
C TRP A 304 -11.23 6.50 10.83
N ARG A 305 -11.70 7.53 10.11
CA ARG A 305 -12.84 7.40 9.21
C ARG A 305 -12.56 6.46 8.04
N ASP A 306 -11.35 6.46 7.52
CA ASP A 306 -11.01 5.62 6.37
C ASP A 306 -10.76 4.16 6.84
N LEU A 307 -10.30 3.95 8.09
CA LEU A 307 -10.23 2.65 8.74
C LEU A 307 -11.63 2.05 8.97
N GLU A 308 -12.61 2.84 9.41
CA GLU A 308 -14.01 2.41 9.51
C GLU A 308 -14.51 1.77 8.21
N LYS A 309 -14.26 2.45 7.08
CA LYS A 309 -14.67 1.99 5.75
C LYS A 309 -13.92 0.75 5.31
N TYR A 310 -12.63 0.69 5.62
CA TYR A 310 -11.80 -0.46 5.32
C TYR A 310 -12.26 -1.70 6.10
N MET A 311 -12.54 -1.56 7.40
CA MET A 311 -13.11 -2.65 8.22
C MET A 311 -14.47 -3.09 7.69
N ASN A 312 -15.41 -2.16 7.44
CA ASN A 312 -16.76 -2.47 6.94
C ASN A 312 -16.78 -3.29 5.64
N ARG A 313 -15.78 -3.11 4.77
CA ARG A 313 -15.68 -3.77 3.46
C ARG A 313 -14.93 -5.09 3.48
N ASN A 314 -13.98 -5.23 4.41
CA ASN A 314 -13.03 -6.34 4.43
C ASN A 314 -13.19 -7.26 5.63
N TYR A 315 -14.03 -6.93 6.61
CA TYR A 315 -14.26 -7.72 7.81
C TYR A 315 -15.76 -7.91 8.09
N PRO A 316 -16.24 -9.12 8.42
CA PRO A 316 -15.53 -10.41 8.36
C PRO A 316 -15.36 -10.93 6.91
N ILE A 317 -14.65 -12.04 6.73
CA ILE A 317 -14.77 -12.90 5.55
C ILE A 317 -15.97 -13.83 5.77
N ILE A 318 -16.79 -14.04 4.76
CA ILE A 318 -17.98 -14.90 4.83
C ILE A 318 -17.67 -16.18 4.07
N ILE A 319 -17.88 -17.33 4.71
CA ILE A 319 -17.71 -18.64 4.12
C ILE A 319 -19.02 -19.40 4.26
N TYR A 320 -19.50 -20.03 3.19
CA TYR A 320 -20.72 -20.83 3.24
C TYR A 320 -20.49 -22.29 2.83
N ASP A 321 -21.15 -23.20 3.55
CA ASP A 321 -21.28 -24.61 3.17
C ASP A 321 -22.76 -24.98 3.24
N PHE A 322 -23.36 -25.09 2.06
CA PHE A 322 -24.76 -25.49 1.90
C PHE A 322 -24.91 -26.95 1.42
N SER A 323 -23.82 -27.74 1.39
CA SER A 323 -23.83 -29.12 0.89
C SER A 323 -24.63 -30.09 1.76
N LYS A 324 -24.73 -29.81 3.06
CA LYS A 324 -25.37 -30.69 4.06
C LYS A 324 -26.66 -30.08 4.56
N MET A 325 -27.77 -30.70 4.20
CA MET A 325 -29.12 -30.31 4.62
C MET A 325 -29.75 -31.38 5.54
N SER A 326 -30.79 -30.98 6.26
CA SER A 326 -31.77 -31.88 6.86
C SER A 326 -33.13 -31.23 6.89
N ASP A 327 -34.17 -32.03 6.66
CA ASP A 327 -35.56 -31.63 6.67
C ASP A 327 -36.26 -31.98 7.99
N LYS A 328 -37.39 -31.31 8.23
CA LYS A 328 -38.36 -31.67 9.26
C LYS A 328 -39.78 -31.36 8.76
N ILE A 329 -40.52 -32.41 8.42
CA ILE A 329 -41.88 -32.28 7.86
C ILE A 329 -42.90 -31.98 8.96
N ASN A 330 -43.78 -31.02 8.71
CA ASN A 330 -44.96 -30.70 9.50
C ASN A 330 -46.24 -31.11 8.75
N SER A 331 -46.64 -32.36 8.93
CA SER A 331 -47.80 -32.97 8.25
C SER A 331 -49.14 -32.28 8.54
N ARG A 332 -49.25 -31.45 9.58
CA ARG A 332 -50.48 -30.69 9.88
C ARG A 332 -50.62 -29.42 9.04
N LYS A 333 -49.50 -28.80 8.66
CA LYS A 333 -49.46 -27.59 7.82
C LYS A 333 -49.19 -27.91 6.34
N ASN A 334 -48.79 -29.14 6.03
CA ASN A 334 -48.18 -29.52 4.75
C ASN A 334 -46.93 -28.66 4.42
N THR A 335 -46.10 -28.42 5.45
CA THR A 335 -44.84 -27.66 5.33
C THR A 335 -43.63 -28.49 5.72
N VAL A 336 -42.44 -28.01 5.35
CA VAL A 336 -41.16 -28.56 5.76
C VAL A 336 -40.23 -27.45 6.23
N ASP A 337 -39.54 -27.68 7.35
CA ASP A 337 -38.38 -26.87 7.74
C ASP A 337 -37.11 -27.48 7.09
N ILE A 338 -36.29 -26.68 6.42
CA ILE A 338 -35.02 -27.11 5.81
C ILE A 338 -33.85 -26.41 6.51
N THR A 339 -32.99 -27.18 7.18
CA THR A 339 -31.80 -26.67 7.87
C THR A 339 -30.52 -27.03 7.11
N LEU A 340 -29.72 -26.02 6.75
CA LEU A 340 -28.35 -26.16 6.28
C LEU A 340 -27.44 -26.33 7.51
N LYS A 341 -26.79 -27.49 7.65
CA LYS A 341 -26.12 -27.92 8.90
C LYS A 341 -24.80 -27.19 9.18
N ALA A 342 -24.11 -26.75 8.13
CA ALA A 342 -22.98 -25.84 8.24
C ALA A 342 -23.45 -24.40 8.01
N GLY A 343 -24.13 -24.12 6.90
CA GLY A 343 -24.76 -22.82 6.67
C GLY A 343 -23.71 -21.77 6.38
N ILE A 344 -23.52 -20.80 7.28
CA ILE A 344 -22.60 -19.66 7.10
C ILE A 344 -21.62 -19.57 8.26
N LYS A 345 -20.37 -19.25 7.97
CA LYS A 345 -19.28 -19.03 8.92
C LYS A 345 -18.67 -17.65 8.70
N LEU A 346 -18.44 -16.94 9.80
CA LEU A 346 -17.95 -15.56 9.80
C LEU A 346 -16.52 -15.57 10.34
N VAL A 347 -15.56 -15.32 9.46
CA VAL A 347 -14.14 -15.50 9.75
C VAL A 347 -13.44 -14.14 9.88
N PRO A 348 -12.68 -13.90 10.95
CA PRO A 348 -11.87 -12.70 11.07
C PRO A 348 -10.87 -12.58 9.90
N ASN A 349 -10.89 -11.44 9.20
CA ASN A 349 -9.92 -11.17 8.14
C ASN A 349 -8.59 -10.73 8.75
N ARG A 350 -7.53 -11.53 8.58
CA ARG A 350 -6.20 -11.24 9.11
C ARG A 350 -5.64 -9.91 8.60
N LYS A 351 -5.78 -9.59 7.31
CA LYS A 351 -5.25 -8.35 6.73
C LYS A 351 -5.96 -7.13 7.35
N ALA A 352 -7.28 -7.21 7.51
CA ALA A 352 -8.06 -6.17 8.19
C ALA A 352 -7.63 -5.99 9.66
N LEU A 353 -7.48 -7.10 10.40
CA LEU A 353 -6.99 -7.09 11.77
C LEU A 353 -5.58 -6.47 11.88
N VAL A 354 -4.65 -6.78 10.97
CA VAL A 354 -3.29 -6.22 11.01
C VAL A 354 -3.34 -4.69 10.88
N VAL A 355 -4.03 -4.16 9.87
CA VAL A 355 -4.18 -2.71 9.67
C VAL A 355 -4.81 -2.03 10.89
N PHE A 356 -5.91 -2.62 11.40
CA PHE A 356 -6.60 -2.12 12.59
C PHE A 356 -5.66 -2.05 13.81
N ASN A 357 -4.91 -3.12 14.07
CA ASN A 357 -4.01 -3.18 15.22
C ASN A 357 -2.83 -2.22 15.07
N THR A 358 -2.18 -2.14 13.90
CA THR A 358 -1.09 -1.18 13.63
C THR A 358 -1.51 0.27 13.89
N ILE A 359 -2.68 0.70 13.40
CA ILE A 359 -3.20 2.06 13.62
C ILE A 359 -3.44 2.30 15.12
N TRP A 360 -4.01 1.34 15.83
CA TRP A 360 -4.29 1.48 17.27
C TRP A 360 -3.01 1.46 18.12
N ASP A 361 -2.00 0.64 17.77
CA ASP A 361 -0.70 0.60 18.46
C ASP A 361 0.03 1.94 18.36
N GLU A 362 0.13 2.54 17.16
CA GLU A 362 0.77 3.86 17.03
C GLU A 362 -0.06 4.97 17.67
N TRP A 363 -1.39 4.94 17.52
CA TRP A 363 -2.25 5.91 18.19
C TRP A 363 -2.11 5.86 19.71
N LYS A 364 -2.00 4.67 20.31
CA LYS A 364 -1.78 4.51 21.75
C LYS A 364 -0.46 5.16 22.19
N LYS A 365 0.62 5.02 21.42
CA LYS A 365 1.91 5.69 21.68
C LYS A 365 1.77 7.21 21.58
N ILE A 366 1.07 7.70 20.55
CA ILE A 366 0.83 9.14 20.34
C ILE A 366 0.04 9.75 21.49
N LYS A 367 -1.01 9.07 21.96
CA LYS A 367 -1.81 9.47 23.15
C LYS A 367 -1.02 9.45 24.45
N ALA A 368 -0.03 8.56 24.58
CA ALA A 368 0.82 8.47 25.77
C ALA A 368 1.84 9.62 25.86
N ASN A 369 2.21 10.25 24.73
CA ASN A 369 3.09 11.42 24.75
C ASN A 369 2.32 12.69 25.17
N LYS A 370 2.72 13.27 26.30
CA LYS A 370 2.13 14.49 26.88
C LYS A 370 2.19 15.71 25.96
N GLU A 371 3.18 15.81 25.07
CA GLU A 371 3.29 16.92 24.11
C GLU A 371 2.10 16.95 23.13
N ASN A 372 1.48 15.81 22.87
CA ASN A 372 0.37 15.69 21.93
C ASN A 372 -1.01 16.01 22.54
N TYR A 373 -1.10 16.16 23.86
CA TYR A 373 -2.36 16.24 24.60
C TYR A 373 -3.34 17.28 24.03
N GLU A 374 -2.83 18.45 23.64
CA GLU A 374 -3.63 19.56 23.15
C GLU A 374 -4.40 19.26 21.86
N TRP A 375 -3.80 18.48 20.95
CA TRP A 375 -4.42 18.17 19.65
C TRP A 375 -5.10 16.79 19.65
N VAL A 376 -4.55 15.81 20.38
CA VAL A 376 -5.11 14.46 20.52
C VAL A 376 -6.57 14.49 21.00
N ARG A 377 -6.88 15.31 22.00
CA ARG A 377 -8.24 15.46 22.55
C ARG A 377 -9.30 15.99 21.56
N ASN A 378 -8.86 16.48 20.39
CA ASN A 378 -9.71 17.00 19.33
C ASN A 378 -9.84 16.01 18.14
N VAL A 379 -9.18 14.86 18.21
CA VAL A 379 -9.40 13.76 17.26
C VAL A 379 -10.65 12.99 17.66
N ARG A 380 -11.54 12.78 16.69
CA ARG A 380 -12.66 11.86 16.76
C ARG A 380 -12.12 10.45 16.57
N GLU A 381 -11.70 9.87 17.68
CA GLU A 381 -11.27 8.49 17.76
C GLU A 381 -12.40 7.51 17.42
N TYR A 382 -12.01 6.33 16.98
CA TYR A 382 -12.91 5.21 16.74
C TYR A 382 -13.31 4.60 18.09
N HIS A 383 -14.53 4.88 18.55
CA HIS A 383 -14.97 4.52 19.91
C HIS A 383 -16.09 3.47 19.94
N ASP A 384 -17.11 3.62 19.09
CA ASP A 384 -18.21 2.67 19.00
C ASP A 384 -18.43 2.28 17.54
N TYR A 385 -18.00 1.07 17.20
CA TYR A 385 -18.15 0.49 15.86
C TYR A 385 -19.06 -0.72 15.95
N GLU A 386 -20.26 -0.59 15.39
CA GLU A 386 -21.22 -1.68 15.26
C GLU A 386 -21.21 -2.19 13.82
N MET A 387 -20.60 -3.35 13.58
CA MET A 387 -20.66 -4.02 12.28
C MET A 387 -22.07 -4.59 12.07
N SER A 388 -22.87 -3.88 11.29
CA SER A 388 -24.15 -4.37 10.80
C SER A 388 -24.01 -4.88 9.37
N PHE A 389 -24.31 -6.16 9.17
CA PHE A 389 -24.44 -6.78 7.87
C PHE A 389 -25.64 -7.72 7.82
N HIS A 390 -26.23 -7.86 6.63
CA HIS A 390 -27.34 -8.76 6.31
C HIS A 390 -26.95 -9.63 5.12
N ILE A 391 -27.26 -10.92 5.21
CA ILE A 391 -27.06 -11.90 4.15
C ILE A 391 -28.43 -12.41 3.76
N GLN A 392 -28.85 -12.23 2.51
CA GLN A 392 -30.05 -12.87 2.01
C GLN A 392 -29.69 -14.23 1.41
N ILE A 393 -30.41 -15.28 1.82
CA ILE A 393 -30.23 -16.63 1.30
C ILE A 393 -31.56 -17.10 0.73
N GLY A 394 -31.57 -17.56 -0.51
CA GLY A 394 -32.72 -18.17 -1.16
C GLY A 394 -32.60 -19.68 -1.20
N LEU A 395 -33.71 -20.38 -1.03
CA LEU A 395 -33.85 -21.81 -1.30
C LEU A 395 -34.62 -21.96 -2.62
N TYR A 396 -34.00 -22.56 -3.62
CA TYR A 396 -34.58 -22.73 -4.95
C TYR A 396 -34.89 -24.20 -5.23
N ASN A 397 -35.86 -24.48 -6.09
CA ASN A 397 -36.06 -25.82 -6.66
C ASN A 397 -35.08 -26.08 -7.82
N LYS A 398 -35.08 -27.30 -8.36
CA LYS A 398 -34.22 -27.69 -9.50
C LYS A 398 -34.46 -26.90 -10.79
N TYR A 399 -35.58 -26.20 -10.92
CA TYR A 399 -35.91 -25.36 -12.07
C TYR A 399 -35.51 -23.88 -11.89
N GLY A 400 -34.98 -23.53 -10.71
CA GLY A 400 -34.59 -22.15 -10.37
C GLY A 400 -35.71 -21.28 -9.83
N GLU A 401 -36.87 -21.86 -9.46
CA GLU A 401 -37.94 -21.12 -8.78
C GLU A 401 -37.63 -20.98 -7.29
N LEU A 402 -37.86 -19.79 -6.73
CA LEU A 402 -37.64 -19.50 -5.31
C LEU A 402 -38.77 -20.09 -4.45
N LEU A 403 -38.42 -21.03 -3.58
CA LEU A 403 -39.36 -21.67 -2.64
C LEU A 403 -39.48 -20.88 -1.33
N GLY A 404 -38.39 -20.23 -0.92
CA GLY A 404 -38.35 -19.35 0.25
C GLY A 404 -37.03 -18.60 0.34
N ASN A 405 -36.99 -17.52 1.10
CA ASN A 405 -35.75 -16.83 1.44
C ASN A 405 -35.72 -16.48 2.93
N ILE A 406 -34.51 -16.32 3.46
CA ILE A 406 -34.30 -15.75 4.80
C ILE A 406 -33.29 -14.62 4.73
N TRP A 407 -33.39 -13.73 5.73
CA TRP A 407 -32.40 -12.70 6.02
C TRP A 407 -31.64 -13.08 7.28
N TYR A 408 -30.30 -13.14 7.19
CA TYR A 408 -29.42 -13.51 8.28
C TYR A 408 -28.50 -12.33 8.64
N GLY A 409 -28.56 -11.81 9.86
CA GLY A 409 -27.78 -10.63 10.27
C GLY A 409 -28.30 -9.93 11.54
N SER A 410 -27.62 -8.88 12.01
CA SER A 410 -28.08 -8.04 13.13
C SER A 410 -29.36 -7.28 12.72
N TRP A 411 -30.38 -7.10 13.55
CA TRP A 411 -30.32 -6.43 14.85
C TRP A 411 -30.72 -7.30 16.07
N LYS A 412 -31.30 -8.51 15.88
CA LYS A 412 -31.88 -9.27 17.01
C LYS A 412 -31.62 -10.78 17.08
N ASN A 413 -31.11 -11.45 16.04
CA ASN A 413 -31.14 -12.92 15.98
C ASN A 413 -29.78 -13.62 16.15
N ILE A 414 -28.72 -12.93 16.59
CA ILE A 414 -27.46 -13.55 16.99
C ILE A 414 -26.99 -12.97 18.34
N HIS A 415 -27.60 -13.43 19.43
CA HIS A 415 -27.31 -12.95 20.78
C HIS A 415 -25.86 -13.17 21.26
N ASN A 416 -25.05 -13.97 20.54
CA ASN A 416 -23.64 -14.22 20.85
C ASN A 416 -22.61 -13.55 19.91
N LEU A 417 -23.06 -12.80 18.88
CA LEU A 417 -22.17 -11.93 18.06
C LEU A 417 -22.53 -10.44 18.18
N GLN A 418 -23.44 -10.11 19.09
CA GLN A 418 -24.18 -8.84 19.07
C GLN A 418 -23.36 -7.60 19.45
N ASN A 419 -22.08 -7.77 19.81
CA ASN A 419 -21.16 -6.70 20.16
C ASN A 419 -19.73 -7.12 19.80
N MET A 420 -19.33 -7.04 18.53
CA MET A 420 -17.90 -6.97 18.20
C MET A 420 -17.42 -5.54 18.41
N HIS A 421 -17.18 -5.17 19.66
CA HIS A 421 -16.53 -3.91 19.98
C HIS A 421 -15.09 -3.93 19.45
N TYR A 422 -14.46 -2.75 19.39
CA TYR A 422 -13.05 -2.63 19.02
C TYR A 422 -12.12 -3.51 19.88
N LYS A 423 -12.55 -3.91 21.08
CA LYS A 423 -11.84 -4.79 22.00
C LYS A 423 -11.76 -6.24 21.49
N ASP A 424 -12.76 -6.70 20.75
CA ASP A 424 -12.87 -8.09 20.28
C ASP A 424 -12.05 -8.33 18.99
N VAL A 425 -11.60 -7.26 18.34
CA VAL A 425 -10.65 -7.27 17.20
C VAL A 425 -9.23 -6.85 17.59
N ARG A 426 -8.99 -6.52 18.87
CA ARG A 426 -7.69 -6.01 19.34
C ARG A 426 -6.81 -7.13 19.90
N PHE A 427 -5.69 -7.37 19.22
CA PHE A 427 -4.62 -8.26 19.65
C PHE A 427 -3.55 -7.46 20.39
N GLU A 428 -3.90 -6.91 21.55
CA GLU A 428 -3.00 -6.04 22.32
C GLU A 428 -1.79 -6.83 22.84
N ASN A 429 -0.57 -6.39 22.46
CA ASN A 429 0.70 -7.06 22.76
C ASN A 429 0.80 -8.52 22.26
N GLN A 430 0.00 -8.91 21.27
CA GLN A 430 -0.05 -10.29 20.75
C GLN A 430 0.07 -10.32 19.23
N ALA A 431 0.70 -11.38 18.70
CA ALA A 431 0.74 -11.60 17.26
C ALA A 431 -0.63 -12.05 16.75
N ILE A 432 -1.14 -11.39 15.70
CA ILE A 432 -2.41 -11.78 15.07
C ILE A 432 -2.24 -13.15 14.40
N PRO A 433 -3.09 -14.14 14.73
CA PRO A 433 -2.98 -15.50 14.20
C PRO A 433 -2.96 -15.54 12.66
N PRO A 434 -2.33 -16.56 12.05
CA PRO A 434 -2.43 -16.80 10.61
C PRO A 434 -3.88 -17.13 10.22
N GLN A 435 -4.24 -16.87 8.96
CA GLN A 435 -5.63 -16.88 8.49
C GLN A 435 -6.32 -18.24 8.69
N PHE A 436 -5.60 -19.35 8.51
CA PHE A 436 -6.14 -20.69 8.75
C PHE A 436 -6.52 -20.94 10.22
N ARG A 437 -5.84 -20.32 11.20
CA ARG A 437 -6.23 -20.42 12.63
C ARG A 437 -7.47 -19.60 12.92
N LEU A 438 -7.59 -18.40 12.32
CA LEU A 438 -8.80 -17.58 12.43
C LEU A 438 -10.02 -18.31 11.83
N PHE A 439 -9.82 -19.05 10.73
CA PHE A 439 -10.83 -19.94 10.18
C PHE A 439 -11.15 -21.10 11.14
N ASN A 440 -10.16 -21.87 11.59
CA ASN A 440 -10.39 -23.04 12.45
C ASN A 440 -11.10 -22.69 13.77
N ASN A 441 -10.85 -21.50 14.32
CA ASN A 441 -11.45 -21.04 15.56
C ASN A 441 -12.88 -20.48 15.39
N ALA A 442 -13.33 -20.18 14.17
CA ALA A 442 -14.67 -19.64 13.92
C ALA A 442 -15.69 -20.77 13.72
N GLU A 443 -16.90 -20.59 14.25
CA GLU A 443 -17.98 -21.57 14.17
C GLU A 443 -18.86 -21.39 12.92
N PHE A 444 -19.54 -22.47 12.53
CA PHE A 444 -20.57 -22.48 11.49
C PHE A 444 -21.94 -22.23 12.11
N TYR A 445 -22.68 -21.28 11.55
CA TYR A 445 -24.04 -20.91 11.92
C TYR A 445 -25.05 -21.57 10.99
N GLN A 446 -25.89 -22.41 11.59
CA GLN A 446 -26.97 -23.09 10.87
C GLN A 446 -27.99 -22.10 10.31
N VAL A 447 -28.46 -22.40 9.10
CA VAL A 447 -29.42 -21.61 8.33
C VAL A 447 -30.67 -22.46 8.18
N THR A 448 -31.81 -22.02 8.75
CA THR A 448 -33.08 -22.75 8.65
C THR A 448 -34.12 -21.95 7.90
N PHE A 449 -34.66 -22.53 6.85
CA PHE A 449 -35.86 -22.09 6.15
C PHE A 449 -37.06 -22.77 6.81
N SER A 450 -37.92 -22.01 7.47
CA SER A 450 -39.10 -22.57 8.16
C SER A 450 -40.38 -22.52 7.33
N ASP A 451 -41.27 -23.48 7.58
CA ASP A 451 -42.63 -23.53 7.01
C ASP A 451 -42.69 -23.44 5.46
N ILE A 452 -41.70 -24.00 4.75
CA ILE A 452 -41.71 -24.07 3.28
C ILE A 452 -42.87 -24.97 2.83
N GLN A 453 -43.69 -24.50 1.89
CA GLN A 453 -44.85 -25.24 1.40
C GLN A 453 -44.42 -26.46 0.57
N ILE A 454 -45.06 -27.60 0.80
CA ILE A 454 -44.91 -28.80 -0.01
C ILE A 454 -46.03 -28.80 -1.07
N ASP A 455 -45.90 -27.91 -2.05
CA ASP A 455 -46.82 -27.74 -3.18
C ASP A 455 -46.18 -28.21 -4.51
N ASP A 456 -46.85 -27.98 -5.65
CA ASP A 456 -46.39 -28.39 -6.98
C ASP A 456 -45.02 -27.80 -7.39
N LYS A 457 -44.52 -26.76 -6.71
CA LYS A 457 -43.21 -26.17 -6.94
C LYS A 457 -42.11 -26.86 -6.14
N PHE A 458 -42.45 -27.54 -5.05
CA PHE A 458 -41.50 -28.23 -4.21
C PHE A 458 -40.88 -29.43 -4.95
N THR A 459 -39.57 -29.57 -4.91
CA THR A 459 -38.85 -30.70 -5.53
C THR A 459 -37.80 -31.27 -4.59
N GLU A 460 -37.55 -32.58 -4.66
CA GLU A 460 -36.54 -33.26 -3.83
C GLU A 460 -35.12 -32.68 -3.96
N ILE A 461 -34.80 -32.07 -5.11
CA ILE A 461 -33.54 -31.36 -5.32
C ILE A 461 -33.74 -29.89 -4.95
N LEU A 462 -33.12 -29.47 -3.85
CA LEU A 462 -33.12 -28.11 -3.35
C LEU A 462 -31.74 -27.45 -3.58
N ILE A 463 -31.74 -26.19 -3.98
CA ILE A 463 -30.55 -25.43 -4.36
C ILE A 463 -30.51 -24.12 -3.54
N PRO A 464 -29.92 -24.12 -2.33
CA PRO A 464 -29.67 -22.89 -1.56
C PRO A 464 -28.60 -22.01 -2.22
N ARG A 465 -28.80 -20.69 -2.24
CA ARG A 465 -27.88 -19.69 -2.81
C ARG A 465 -27.90 -18.38 -2.00
N ILE A 466 -26.77 -17.69 -1.93
CA ILE A 466 -26.76 -16.28 -1.47
C ILE A 466 -27.38 -15.41 -2.56
N ILE A 467 -28.31 -14.53 -2.18
CA ILE A 467 -29.00 -13.58 -3.08
C ILE A 467 -28.37 -12.18 -2.99
N ASP A 468 -28.12 -11.68 -1.78
CA ASP A 468 -27.71 -10.28 -1.53
C ASP A 468 -26.90 -10.11 -0.22
N PHE A 469 -26.07 -9.07 -0.19
CA PHE A 469 -25.26 -8.57 0.93
C PHE A 469 -24.77 -7.15 0.57
N GLN A 470 -25.04 -6.02 1.24
CA GLN A 470 -25.59 -5.66 2.56
C GLN A 470 -24.63 -5.68 3.76
N PHE A 471 -23.77 -4.67 3.80
CA PHE A 471 -23.25 -4.07 5.04
C PHE A 471 -23.73 -2.61 5.19
N PHE A 472 -23.61 -2.03 6.38
CA PHE A 472 -23.98 -0.64 6.67
C PHE A 472 -22.76 0.23 7.04
N GLU A 473 -22.58 1.35 6.33
CA GLU A 473 -21.56 2.39 6.61
C GLU A 473 -22.31 3.69 6.96
N ASN A 474 -22.19 4.21 8.19
CA ASN A 474 -22.89 5.43 8.62
C ASN A 474 -24.41 5.43 8.30
N HIS A 475 -25.10 4.34 8.67
CA HIS A 475 -26.51 4.06 8.36
C HIS A 475 -26.89 3.97 6.87
N LYS A 476 -25.92 3.94 5.94
CA LYS A 476 -26.15 3.72 4.51
C LYS A 476 -25.88 2.26 4.15
N ARG A 477 -26.75 1.67 3.34
CA ARG A 477 -26.63 0.30 2.82
C ARG A 477 -25.64 0.24 1.67
N HIS A 478 -24.77 -0.76 1.67
CA HIS A 478 -23.78 -1.04 0.62
C HIS A 478 -23.80 -2.52 0.23
N SER A 479 -23.54 -2.83 -1.05
CA SER A 479 -23.77 -4.16 -1.66
C SER A 479 -22.50 -4.96 -2.03
N ASN A 480 -21.31 -4.50 -1.66
CA ASN A 480 -20.05 -5.03 -2.19
C ASN A 480 -19.04 -5.30 -1.07
N MET A 481 -18.92 -6.56 -0.65
CA MET A 481 -17.90 -7.03 0.29
C MET A 481 -16.75 -7.72 -0.45
N SER A 482 -15.54 -7.66 0.12
CA SER A 482 -14.32 -8.19 -0.53
C SER A 482 -14.08 -9.69 -0.35
N GLY A 483 -14.93 -10.43 0.37
CA GLY A 483 -14.68 -11.86 0.64
C GLY A 483 -15.94 -12.62 1.04
N ILE A 484 -16.63 -13.18 0.05
CA ILE A 484 -17.69 -14.18 0.22
C ILE A 484 -17.28 -15.39 -0.61
N PHE A 485 -17.14 -16.56 0.03
CA PHE A 485 -16.63 -17.79 -0.60
C PHE A 485 -17.51 -18.98 -0.22
N SER A 486 -17.71 -19.92 -1.12
CA SER A 486 -18.04 -21.30 -0.73
C SER A 486 -16.86 -21.91 0.03
N LEU A 487 -17.09 -23.02 0.74
CA LEU A 487 -16.01 -23.74 1.41
C LEU A 487 -14.90 -24.20 0.44
N GLU A 488 -15.26 -24.59 -0.79
CA GLU A 488 -14.32 -24.99 -1.86
C GLU A 488 -13.50 -23.79 -2.38
N GLU A 489 -14.15 -22.66 -2.69
CA GLU A 489 -13.46 -21.43 -3.09
C GLU A 489 -12.54 -20.89 -1.96
N TRP A 490 -12.90 -21.12 -0.70
CA TRP A 490 -12.10 -20.74 0.46
C TRP A 490 -10.83 -21.59 0.61
N GLU A 491 -10.90 -22.89 0.36
CA GLU A 491 -9.74 -23.79 0.40
C GLU A 491 -8.72 -23.38 -0.67
N ILE A 492 -9.18 -23.11 -1.90
CA ILE A 492 -8.35 -22.56 -2.99
C ILE A 492 -7.77 -21.19 -2.59
N TYR A 493 -8.57 -20.29 -2.01
CA TYR A 493 -8.10 -18.97 -1.57
C TYR A 493 -6.97 -19.07 -0.54
N LEU A 494 -7.01 -20.03 0.39
CA LEU A 494 -5.94 -20.21 1.37
C LEU A 494 -4.63 -20.66 0.72
N GLU A 495 -4.68 -21.56 -0.26
CA GLU A 495 -3.48 -22.00 -1.02
C GLU A 495 -2.80 -20.84 -1.78
N GLU A 496 -3.55 -19.79 -2.15
CA GLU A 496 -3.00 -18.58 -2.79
C GLU A 496 -2.43 -17.53 -1.81
N GLN A 497 -2.63 -17.70 -0.50
CA GLN A 497 -2.14 -16.76 0.53
C GLN A 497 -0.91 -17.26 1.31
N GLU A 498 -0.46 -18.51 1.09
CA GLU A 498 0.79 -19.09 1.60
C GLU A 498 1.97 -18.96 0.62
#